data_AF-X1M4J6-F1
#
_entry.id   AF-X1M4J6-F1
#
_cell.length_a   1.000
_cell.length_b   1.000
_cell.length_c   1.000
_cell.angle_alpha   90.00
_cell.angle_beta   90.00
_cell.angle_gamma   90.00
#
_symmetry.space_group_name_H-M   'P 1'
#
loop_
_entity.id
_entity.type
_entity.pdbx_description
1 polymer ?
#
loop_
_entity_poly.entity_id
_entity_poly.type
_entity_poly.pdbx_seq_one_letter_code
_entity_poly.pdbx_strand_id
1 'polypeptide(L)'
;MANNQKYKIGLVIDDICSLPEKIIEEYQIEMVKTKLFFQEWEKFPEKNLYQIMRETKAHPKTSAPSPGDYLKAYKKVLEKFEKVLVITLTSKLSATYNSARQAKELMSDHSKIEIFDSLQASASEGLLSLKAAGLIK
;
A
#
# COMPACT_ATOMS: atom_id res chain seq x y z
N MET A 1 14.39 19.63 -14.96
CA MET A 1 13.02 20.13 -15.21
C MET A 1 12.46 20.57 -13.87
N ALA A 2 12.03 21.82 -13.74
CA ALA A 2 11.51 22.33 -12.47
C ALA A 2 10.23 21.56 -12.10
N ASN A 3 10.28 20.84 -10.98
CA ASN A 3 9.18 20.03 -10.48
C ASN A 3 8.08 20.98 -9.99
N ASN A 4 7.02 21.14 -10.76
CA ASN A 4 5.95 22.12 -10.52
C ASN A 4 4.88 21.56 -9.56
N GLN A 5 5.30 20.70 -8.61
CA GLN A 5 4.38 19.99 -7.74
C GLN A 5 3.95 20.89 -6.58
N LYS A 6 2.64 21.17 -6.51
CA LYS A 6 2.04 22.10 -5.54
C LYS A 6 2.24 21.67 -4.08
N TYR A 7 2.43 20.37 -3.83
CA TYR A 7 2.51 19.79 -2.49
C TYR A 7 3.85 19.09 -2.27
N LYS A 8 4.38 19.19 -1.05
CA LYS A 8 5.69 18.67 -0.67
C LYS A 8 5.67 17.21 -0.20
N ILE A 9 4.50 16.67 0.16
CA ILE A 9 4.34 15.33 0.73
C ILE A 9 3.60 14.46 -0.28
N GLY A 10 4.14 13.30 -0.60
CA GLY A 10 3.43 12.24 -1.34
C GLY A 10 2.97 11.12 -0.40
N LEU A 11 1.95 10.38 -0.83
CA LEU A 11 1.37 9.27 -0.06
C LEU A 11 1.77 7.93 -0.64
N VAL A 12 2.09 6.99 0.25
CA VAL A 12 2.19 5.57 -0.03
C VAL A 12 1.17 4.83 0.83
N ILE A 13 0.40 3.95 0.22
CA ILE A 13 -0.59 3.08 0.89
C ILE A 13 -0.36 1.62 0.47
N ASP A 14 -0.96 0.67 1.18
CA ASP A 14 -1.12 -0.70 0.67
C ASP A 14 -2.52 -0.94 0.06
N ASP A 15 -2.66 -2.04 -0.68
CA ASP A 15 -3.90 -2.36 -1.41
C ASP A 15 -5.06 -2.80 -0.52
N ILE A 16 -4.82 -3.08 0.77
CA ILE A 16 -5.85 -3.52 1.70
C ILE A 16 -6.79 -2.37 2.06
N CYS A 17 -6.31 -1.12 2.04
CA CYS A 17 -7.11 0.07 2.36
C CYS A 17 -8.37 0.27 1.48
N SER A 18 -8.49 -0.47 0.37
CA SER A 18 -9.71 -0.51 -0.47
C SER A 18 -10.12 0.85 -1.05
N LEU A 19 -9.18 1.76 -1.26
CA LEU A 19 -9.46 3.04 -1.92
C LEU A 19 -9.82 2.85 -3.40
N PRO A 20 -10.86 3.53 -3.92
CA PRO A 20 -11.17 3.54 -5.34
C PRO A 20 -10.02 4.09 -6.20
N GLU A 21 -9.80 3.49 -7.37
CA GLU A 21 -8.75 3.88 -8.33
C GLU A 21 -8.79 5.37 -8.69
N LYS A 22 -10.00 5.91 -8.91
CA LYS A 22 -10.20 7.34 -9.16
C LYS A 22 -9.58 8.25 -8.07
N ILE A 23 -9.67 7.84 -6.80
CA ILE A 23 -9.09 8.60 -5.69
C ILE A 23 -7.57 8.49 -5.71
N ILE A 24 -7.05 7.28 -5.96
CA ILE A 24 -5.60 7.03 -6.04
C ILE A 24 -4.98 7.89 -7.14
N GLU A 25 -5.62 7.96 -8.31
CA GLU A 25 -5.19 8.81 -9.43
C GLU A 25 -5.28 10.31 -9.12
N GLU A 26 -6.41 10.77 -8.57
CA GLU A 26 -6.66 12.19 -8.29
C GLU A 26 -5.66 12.78 -7.29
N TYR A 27 -5.19 11.98 -6.35
CA TYR A 27 -4.21 12.37 -5.33
C TYR A 27 -2.79 11.90 -5.64
N GLN A 28 -2.56 11.24 -6.78
CA GLN A 28 -1.28 10.67 -7.19
C GLN A 28 -0.66 9.77 -6.10
N ILE A 29 -1.48 8.95 -5.46
CA ILE A 29 -1.07 8.06 -4.38
C ILE A 29 -0.34 6.86 -4.96
N GLU A 30 0.81 6.51 -4.38
CA GLU A 30 1.51 5.28 -4.73
C GLU A 30 0.96 4.11 -3.91
N MET A 31 0.55 3.03 -4.57
CA MET A 31 0.02 1.84 -3.92
C MET A 31 1.02 0.68 -3.98
N VAL A 32 1.29 0.06 -2.84
CA VAL A 32 2.08 -1.15 -2.72
C VAL A 32 1.15 -2.35 -2.58
N LYS A 33 1.29 -3.36 -3.45
CA LYS A 33 0.37 -4.51 -3.48
C LYS A 33 0.83 -5.64 -2.57
N THR A 34 -0.11 -6.22 -1.81
CA THR A 34 0.06 -7.52 -1.17
C THR A 34 0.08 -8.63 -2.22
N LYS A 35 0.54 -9.83 -1.82
CA LYS A 35 0.57 -11.00 -2.71
C LYS A 35 -0.46 -12.01 -2.24
N LEU A 36 -1.19 -12.58 -3.20
CA LEU A 36 -2.16 -13.64 -2.98
C LEU A 36 -1.70 -14.88 -3.75
N PHE A 37 -1.56 -16.00 -3.03
CA PHE A 37 -1.18 -17.30 -3.59
C PHE A 37 -2.35 -18.26 -3.43
N PHE A 38 -2.82 -18.80 -4.54
CA PHE A 38 -3.93 -19.74 -4.56
C PHE A 38 -3.76 -20.73 -5.71
N GLN A 39 -3.41 -21.98 -5.40
CA GLN A 39 -3.06 -23.00 -6.40
C GLN A 39 -4.28 -23.46 -7.20
N GLU A 40 -5.46 -23.29 -6.62
CA GLU A 40 -6.72 -23.72 -7.19
C GLU A 40 -7.16 -22.84 -8.36
N TRP A 41 -6.61 -21.63 -8.49
CA TRP A 41 -7.02 -20.68 -9.53
C TRP A 41 -6.84 -21.24 -10.94
N GLU A 42 -5.73 -21.93 -11.19
CA GLU A 42 -5.42 -22.53 -12.50
C GLU A 42 -6.38 -23.66 -12.88
N LYS A 43 -7.00 -24.31 -11.88
CA LYS A 43 -7.93 -25.42 -12.08
C LYS A 43 -9.35 -24.95 -12.40
N PHE A 44 -9.67 -23.69 -12.13
CA PHE A 44 -11.02 -23.13 -12.28
C PHE A 44 -10.96 -21.72 -12.90
N PRO A 45 -10.48 -21.59 -14.15
CA PRO A 45 -10.27 -20.30 -14.81
C PRO A 45 -11.55 -19.47 -14.99
N GLU A 46 -12.71 -20.11 -14.99
CA GLU A 46 -14.03 -19.48 -15.13
C GLU A 46 -14.63 -18.99 -13.80
N LYS A 47 -14.02 -19.34 -12.66
CA LYS A 47 -14.55 -19.04 -11.33
C LYS A 47 -13.72 -17.97 -10.63
N ASN A 48 -14.40 -17.13 -9.86
CA ASN A 48 -13.72 -16.20 -8.95
C ASN A 48 -13.27 -16.91 -7.66
N LEU A 49 -12.35 -16.25 -6.94
CA LEU A 49 -11.77 -16.74 -5.70
C LEU A 49 -12.82 -17.29 -4.71
N TYR A 50 -13.91 -16.56 -4.49
CA TYR A 50 -14.94 -16.95 -3.52
C TYR A 50 -15.76 -18.17 -3.97
N GLN A 51 -15.99 -18.35 -5.27
CA GLN A 51 -16.65 -19.54 -5.81
C GLN A 51 -15.77 -20.77 -5.58
N ILE A 52 -14.48 -20.68 -5.92
CA ILE A 52 -13.52 -21.77 -5.73
C ILE A 52 -13.43 -22.15 -4.24
N MET A 53 -13.25 -21.17 -3.34
CA MET A 53 -13.17 -21.41 -1.90
C MET A 53 -14.43 -22.12 -1.34
N ARG A 54 -15.63 -21.78 -1.82
CA ARG A 54 -16.87 -22.41 -1.34
C ARG A 54 -16.96 -23.89 -1.72
N GLU A 55 -16.54 -24.20 -2.94
CA GLU A 55 -16.63 -25.54 -3.54
C GLU A 55 -15.52 -26.47 -3.06
N THR A 56 -14.27 -26.00 -3.04
CA THR A 56 -13.11 -26.85 -2.74
C THR A 56 -12.73 -26.86 -1.27
N LYS A 57 -13.23 -25.90 -0.47
CA LYS A 57 -12.78 -25.59 0.90
C LYS A 57 -11.29 -25.25 1.00
N ALA A 58 -10.61 -25.02 -0.12
CA ALA A 58 -9.24 -24.53 -0.12
C ALA A 58 -9.22 -23.04 0.24
N HIS A 59 -8.14 -22.62 0.89
CA HIS A 59 -7.95 -21.24 1.32
C HIS A 59 -6.71 -20.64 0.67
N PRO A 60 -6.79 -19.40 0.15
CA PRO A 60 -5.62 -18.70 -0.35
C PRO A 60 -4.68 -18.34 0.80
N LYS A 61 -3.40 -18.16 0.46
CA LYS A 61 -2.40 -17.59 1.37
C LYS A 61 -2.04 -16.19 0.92
N THR A 62 -1.89 -15.29 1.87
CA THR A 62 -1.45 -13.93 1.61
C THR A 62 -0.03 -13.71 2.13
N SER A 63 0.68 -12.75 1.54
CA SER A 63 1.92 -12.22 2.11
C SER A 63 1.95 -10.70 2.03
N ALA A 64 2.52 -10.07 3.06
CA ALA A 64 2.82 -8.65 3.06
C ALA A 64 3.76 -8.29 1.89
N PRO A 65 3.76 -7.03 1.43
CA PRO A 65 4.78 -6.54 0.51
C PRO A 65 6.17 -6.63 1.15
N SER A 66 7.19 -6.81 0.32
CA SER A 66 8.57 -6.87 0.80
C SER A 66 9.09 -5.46 1.13
N PRO A 67 10.16 -5.34 1.95
CA PRO A 67 10.88 -4.07 2.09
C PRO A 67 11.34 -3.49 0.75
N GLY A 68 11.68 -4.33 -0.23
CA GLY A 68 12.06 -3.91 -1.58
C GLY A 68 10.91 -3.27 -2.35
N ASP A 69 9.66 -3.69 -2.13
CA ASP A 69 8.49 -3.12 -2.78
C ASP A 69 8.21 -1.71 -2.24
N TYR A 70 8.27 -1.52 -0.92
CA TYR A 70 8.18 -0.19 -0.30
C TYR A 70 9.35 0.73 -0.69
N LEU A 71 10.58 0.21 -0.78
CA LEU A 71 11.74 1.00 -1.20
C LEU A 71 11.56 1.57 -2.61
N LYS A 72 11.00 0.78 -3.53
CA LYS A 72 10.67 1.23 -4.90
C LYS A 72 9.60 2.33 -4.86
N ALA A 73 8.54 2.14 -4.07
CA ALA A 73 7.49 3.14 -3.89
C ALA A 73 8.05 4.46 -3.35
N TYR A 74 8.91 4.41 -2.32
CA TYR A 74 9.52 5.62 -1.75
C TYR A 74 10.31 6.40 -2.78
N LYS A 75 11.17 5.72 -3.54
CA LYS A 75 11.97 6.35 -4.60
C LYS A 75 11.08 7.01 -5.65
N LYS A 76 10.06 6.30 -6.13
CA LYS A 76 9.11 6.81 -7.12
C LYS A 76 8.33 8.04 -6.62
N VAL A 77 7.91 8.05 -5.36
CA VAL A 77 7.24 9.22 -4.77
C VAL A 77 8.23 10.38 -4.62
N LEU A 78 9.46 10.12 -4.19
CA LEU A 78 10.49 11.17 -4.01
C LEU A 78 11.00 11.78 -5.32
N GLU A 79 10.69 11.21 -6.49
CA GLU A 79 10.91 11.88 -7.78
C GLU A 79 10.02 13.12 -7.96
N LYS A 80 8.87 13.14 -7.28
CA LYS A 80 7.84 14.19 -7.43
C LYS A 80 7.60 14.99 -6.15
N PHE A 81 7.93 14.44 -4.99
CA PHE A 81 7.64 15.03 -3.68
C PHE A 81 8.90 15.15 -2.82
N GLU A 82 8.91 16.05 -1.84
CA GLU A 82 10.04 16.24 -0.92
C GLU A 82 10.07 15.18 0.21
N LYS A 83 8.89 14.72 0.64
CA LYS A 83 8.68 13.75 1.72
C LYS A 83 7.61 12.72 1.34
N VAL A 84 7.61 11.59 2.05
CA VAL A 84 6.65 10.50 1.91
C VAL A 84 5.98 10.25 3.26
N LEU A 85 4.65 10.24 3.26
CA LEU A 85 3.86 9.65 4.33
C LEU A 85 3.39 8.26 3.87
N VAL A 86 3.69 7.24 4.66
CA VAL A 86 3.29 5.86 4.43
C VAL A 86 2.20 5.51 5.43
N ILE A 87 1.02 5.11 4.97
CA ILE A 87 -0.05 4.60 5.82
C ILE A 87 -0.19 3.12 5.51
N THR A 88 -0.07 2.27 6.53
CA THR A 88 -0.14 0.83 6.35
C THR A 88 -1.32 0.23 7.09
N LEU A 89 -1.78 -0.94 6.62
CA LEU A 89 -2.54 -1.91 7.39
C LEU A 89 -1.91 -2.10 8.79
N THR A 90 -2.75 -2.38 9.78
CA THR A 90 -2.31 -2.58 11.16
C THR A 90 -1.15 -3.56 11.32
N SER A 91 -0.15 -3.17 12.12
CA SER A 91 0.95 -4.05 12.52
C SER A 91 0.51 -5.30 13.31
N LYS A 92 -0.74 -5.32 13.81
CA LYS A 92 -1.30 -6.46 14.55
C LYS A 92 -1.72 -7.62 13.66
N LEU A 93 -1.96 -7.38 12.37
CA LEU A 93 -2.44 -8.39 11.42
C LEU A 93 -1.41 -8.75 10.35
N SER A 94 -0.50 -7.84 10.04
CA SER A 94 0.40 -7.98 8.89
C SER A 94 1.78 -7.42 9.16
N ALA A 95 2.76 -7.96 8.43
CA ALA A 95 4.12 -7.45 8.42
C ALA A 95 4.30 -6.19 7.54
N THR A 96 3.24 -5.67 6.91
CA THR A 96 3.26 -4.45 6.07
C THR A 96 3.98 -3.29 6.74
N TYR A 97 3.60 -2.95 7.97
CA TYR A 97 4.24 -1.91 8.78
C TYR A 97 5.74 -2.17 8.98
N ASN A 98 6.11 -3.40 9.33
CA ASN A 98 7.51 -3.75 9.57
C ASN A 98 8.33 -3.77 8.27
N SER A 99 7.75 -4.20 7.15
CA SER A 99 8.38 -4.13 5.83
C SER A 99 8.61 -2.68 5.41
N ALA A 100 7.63 -1.80 5.62
CA ALA A 100 7.77 -0.37 5.37
C ALA A 100 8.90 0.26 6.21
N ARG A 101 9.01 -0.12 7.49
CA ARG A 101 10.09 0.33 8.37
C ARG A 101 11.46 -0.14 7.91
N GLN A 102 11.60 -1.42 7.59
CA GLN A 102 12.85 -1.95 7.04
C GLN A 102 13.25 -1.23 5.75
N ALA A 103 12.29 -0.91 4.87
CA ALA A 103 12.56 -0.14 3.66
C ALA A 103 13.05 1.28 3.96
N LYS A 104 12.55 1.92 5.02
CA LYS A 104 13.02 3.24 5.47
C LYS A 104 14.49 3.20 5.91
N GLU A 105 14.90 2.16 6.62
CA GLU A 105 16.31 1.97 7.02
C GLU A 105 17.26 1.73 5.82
N LEU A 106 16.73 1.31 4.67
CA LEU A 106 17.51 1.15 3.43
C LEU A 106 17.68 2.47 2.64
N MET A 107 17.00 3.55 3.04
CA MET A 107 17.13 4.85 2.39
C MET A 107 18.39 5.58 2.86
N SER A 108 19.06 6.29 1.95
CA SER A 108 20.20 7.16 2.32
C SER A 108 19.79 8.34 3.19
N ASP A 109 18.56 8.84 3.00
CA ASP A 109 17.94 9.88 3.83
C ASP A 109 16.57 9.38 4.32
N HIS A 110 16.60 8.71 5.48
CA HIS A 110 15.41 8.19 6.13
C HIS A 110 14.47 9.28 6.69
N SER A 111 14.93 10.53 6.85
CA SER A 111 14.14 11.63 7.44
C SER A 111 13.00 12.09 6.52
N LYS A 112 13.07 11.70 5.25
CA LYS A 112 12.03 11.95 4.24
C LYS A 112 10.85 11.00 4.33
N ILE A 113 10.96 9.90 5.07
CA ILE A 113 9.92 8.87 5.13
C ILE A 113 9.30 8.88 6.54
N GLU A 114 8.02 9.13 6.63
CA GLU A 114 7.25 8.94 7.86
C GLU A 114 6.27 7.78 7.68
N ILE A 115 6.23 6.86 8.64
CA ILE A 115 5.42 5.64 8.56
C ILE A 115 4.42 5.65 9.69
N PHE A 116 3.15 5.57 9.33
CA PHE A 116 2.02 5.59 10.22
C PHE A 116 1.33 4.22 10.22
N ASP A 117 1.42 3.51 11.35
CA ASP A 117 0.61 2.31 11.59
C ASP A 117 -0.83 2.74 11.81
N SER A 118 -1.72 2.43 10.85
CA SER A 118 -3.11 2.87 10.94
C SER A 118 -3.85 2.26 12.14
N LEU A 119 -3.40 1.10 12.62
CA LEU A 119 -4.17 0.23 13.55
C LEU A 119 -5.58 -0.11 13.02
N GLN A 120 -5.78 0.03 11.72
CA GLN A 120 -7.03 -0.21 11.00
C GLN A 120 -6.80 -1.19 9.84
N ALA A 121 -7.88 -1.56 9.15
CA ALA A 121 -7.85 -2.38 7.95
C ALA A 121 -9.02 -2.04 7.01
N SER A 122 -8.91 -2.38 5.72
CA SER A 122 -9.98 -2.18 4.74
C SER A 122 -10.45 -0.71 4.69
N ALA A 123 -11.75 -0.47 4.54
CA ALA A 123 -12.29 0.88 4.38
C ALA A 123 -11.91 1.85 5.51
N SER A 124 -11.72 1.37 6.74
CA SER A 124 -11.30 2.22 7.86
C SER A 124 -9.88 2.78 7.70
N GLU A 125 -8.96 1.96 7.19
CA GLU A 125 -7.63 2.41 6.77
C GLU A 125 -7.73 3.36 5.57
N GLY A 126 -8.57 3.03 4.58
CA GLY A 126 -8.83 3.88 3.42
C GLY A 126 -9.34 5.28 3.79
N LEU A 127 -10.23 5.39 4.78
CA LEU A 127 -10.74 6.67 5.27
C LEU A 127 -9.64 7.53 5.91
N LEU A 128 -8.72 6.92 6.66
CA LEU A 128 -7.55 7.62 7.19
C LEU A 128 -6.64 8.11 6.06
N SER A 129 -6.37 7.26 5.07
CA SER A 129 -5.58 7.60 3.88
C SER A 129 -6.21 8.73 3.07
N LEU A 130 -7.52 8.70 2.84
CA LEU A 130 -8.26 9.78 2.17
C LEU A 130 -8.19 11.08 2.97
N LYS A 131 -8.35 11.02 4.29
CA LYS A 131 -8.25 12.21 5.15
C LYS A 131 -6.86 12.81 5.08
N ALA A 132 -5.80 12.00 5.11
CA ALA A 132 -4.43 12.46 4.96
C ALA A 132 -4.22 13.12 3.58
N ALA A 133 -4.72 12.51 2.51
CA ALA A 133 -4.62 13.05 1.16
C ALA A 133 -5.28 14.44 1.03
N GLY A 134 -6.46 14.61 1.65
CA GLY A 134 -7.15 15.90 1.69
C GLY A 134 -6.50 16.97 2.57
N LEU A 135 -5.64 16.60 3.52
CA LEU A 135 -4.87 17.55 4.36
C LEU A 135 -3.53 17.96 3.72
N ILE A 136 -3.01 17.14 2.80
CA ILE A 136 -1.79 17.43 2.03
C ILE A 136 -2.09 18.40 0.88
N LYS A 137 -3.29 18.30 0.27
CA LYS A 137 -3.78 19.24 -0.75
C LYS A 137 -4.15 20.60 -0.15
#